data_AF-A0A4U7D7L3-F1
#
_entry.id   AF-A0A4U7D7L3-F1
#
_cell.length_a   1.000
_cell.length_b   1.000
_cell.length_c   1.000
_cell.angle_alpha   90.00
_cell.angle_beta   90.00
_cell.angle_gamma   90.00
#
_symmetry.space_group_name_H-M   'P 1'
#
loop_
_entity.id
_entity.type
_entity.pdbx_description
1 polymer ?
#
loop_
_entity_poly.entity_id
_entity_poly.type
_entity_poly.pdbx_seq_one_letter_code
_entity_poly.pdbx_strand_id
1 'polypeptide(L)'
;MTCLWAHGTPIYSERQETLPIEYVDIRQFIREARPLFESEATVTVRVEGTNLATGEPRTVTGTVEGVQSVVGGEESDPQIAGQVTLIVDTGHERVRIGGWNAVVEDVEATRIVVTDVADVDSYPSLRAGTEPAE
;
A
#
# COMPACT_ATOMS: atom_id res chain seq x y z
N MET A 1 35.55 -3.54 -1.25
CA MET A 1 35.10 -2.14 -1.32
C MET A 1 33.63 -2.15 -0.95
N THR A 2 33.34 -1.98 0.34
CA THR A 2 32.01 -2.24 0.92
C THR A 2 31.34 -0.89 1.12
N CYS A 3 30.37 -0.57 0.27
CA CYS A 3 29.56 0.62 0.47
C CYS A 3 28.50 0.31 1.53
N LEU A 4 28.86 0.54 2.80
CA LEU A 4 27.96 0.65 3.93
C LEU A 4 27.25 2.01 3.83
N TRP A 5 26.06 2.04 3.23
CA TRP A 5 25.26 3.26 3.22
C TRP A 5 24.51 3.37 4.54
N ALA A 6 25.03 4.28 5.36
CA ALA A 6 24.49 4.66 6.64
C ALA A 6 23.04 5.13 6.52
N HIS A 7 22.26 4.77 7.54
CA HIS A 7 20.98 5.34 7.98
C HIS A 7 20.52 6.54 7.16
N GLY A 8 19.52 6.31 6.31
CA GLY A 8 18.80 7.37 5.64
C GLY A 8 18.04 8.19 6.68
N THR A 9 18.58 9.34 7.05
CA THR A 9 17.85 10.44 7.66
C THR A 9 16.60 10.70 6.82
N PRO A 10 15.38 10.76 7.39
CA PRO A 10 14.20 11.05 6.61
C PRO A 10 14.37 12.45 6.02
N ILE A 11 14.40 12.54 4.68
CA ILE A 11 14.38 13.82 3.99
C ILE A 11 13.01 14.43 4.26
N TYR A 12 13.03 15.40 5.16
CA TYR A 12 11.90 16.23 5.56
C TYR A 12 11.31 16.92 4.33
N SER A 13 10.06 16.58 4.00
CA SER A 13 9.17 17.39 3.17
C SER A 13 7.80 17.26 3.79
N GLU A 14 7.48 18.21 4.70
CA GLU A 14 6.13 18.60 5.13
C GLU A 14 5.04 17.54 4.93
N ARG A 15 5.24 16.34 5.50
CA ARG A 15 4.39 15.19 5.22
C ARG A 15 3.12 15.42 6.02
N GLN A 16 2.03 15.69 5.32
CA GLN A 16 0.70 15.78 5.94
C GLN A 16 0.51 14.52 6.81
N GLU A 17 0.48 14.70 8.12
CA GLU A 17 0.18 13.63 9.09
C GLU A 17 -1.32 13.30 9.11
N THR A 18 -2.09 14.03 8.31
CA THR A 18 -3.53 13.91 8.12
C THR A 18 -3.81 13.50 6.68
N LEU A 19 -4.74 12.57 6.52
CA LEU A 19 -5.18 12.09 5.22
C LEU A 19 -5.76 13.24 4.38
N PRO A 20 -5.57 13.24 3.05
CA PRO A 20 -4.90 12.19 2.27
C PRO A 20 -3.36 12.29 2.27
N ILE A 21 -2.68 11.14 2.25
CA ILE A 21 -1.20 11.05 2.16
C ILE A 21 -0.80 10.53 0.78
N GLU A 22 0.16 11.19 0.15
CA GLU A 22 0.61 10.87 -1.19
C GLU A 22 2.00 10.21 -1.24
N TYR A 23 2.13 9.27 -2.16
CA TYR A 23 3.35 8.53 -2.47
C TYR A 23 3.54 8.45 -3.99
N VAL A 24 4.74 8.77 -4.46
CA VAL A 24 5.14 8.56 -5.87
C VAL A 24 5.95 7.28 -6.05
N ASP A 25 6.42 6.68 -4.94
CA ASP A 25 7.17 5.44 -4.93
C ASP A 25 6.41 4.38 -4.11
N ILE A 26 5.97 3.30 -4.78
CA ILE A 26 5.29 2.17 -4.16
C ILE A 26 6.11 1.55 -3.02
N ARG A 27 7.44 1.62 -3.10
CA ARG A 27 8.36 1.07 -2.10
C ARG A 27 8.36 1.91 -0.83
N GLN A 28 8.29 3.22 -0.99
CA GLN A 28 8.12 4.14 0.12
C GLN A 28 6.75 3.93 0.78
N PHE A 29 5.69 3.82 -0.02
CA PHE A 29 4.34 3.52 0.48
C PHE A 29 4.34 2.25 1.33
N ILE A 30 4.86 1.13 0.80
CA ILE A 30 4.87 -0.16 1.50
C ILE A 30 5.69 -0.12 2.78
N ARG A 31 6.87 0.52 2.75
CA ARG A 31 7.71 0.65 3.94
C ARG A 31 7.00 1.39 5.08
N GLU A 32 6.22 2.41 4.75
CA GLU A 32 5.52 3.23 5.74
C GLU A 32 4.16 2.67 6.16
N ALA A 33 3.47 1.99 5.26
CA ALA A 33 2.19 1.34 5.54
C ALA A 33 2.35 -0.05 6.20
N ARG A 34 3.56 -0.61 6.25
CA ARG A 34 3.84 -1.91 6.89
C ARG A 34 3.20 -2.06 8.28
N PRO A 35 3.34 -1.11 9.23
CA PRO A 35 2.72 -1.24 10.54
C PRO A 35 1.19 -1.32 10.49
N LEU A 36 0.55 -0.69 9.49
CA LEU A 36 -0.90 -0.74 9.29
C LEU A 36 -1.34 -2.12 8.79
N PHE A 37 -0.57 -2.70 7.85
CA PHE A 37 -0.83 -4.06 7.37
C PHE A 37 -0.62 -5.12 8.45
N GLU A 38 0.36 -4.92 9.35
CA GLU A 38 0.61 -5.80 10.50
C GLU A 38 -0.46 -5.69 11.59
N SER A 39 -1.17 -4.56 11.65
CA SER A 39 -2.24 -4.30 12.63
C SER A 39 -3.64 -4.64 12.09
N GLU A 40 -3.73 -5.37 10.97
CA GLU A 40 -5.00 -5.70 10.28
C GLU A 40 -5.84 -4.47 9.88
N ALA A 41 -5.24 -3.28 9.81
CA ALA A 41 -5.96 -2.07 9.42
C ALA A 41 -6.35 -2.11 7.93
N THR A 42 -7.55 -1.64 7.63
CA THR A 42 -8.04 -1.46 6.26
C THR A 42 -7.50 -0.14 5.71
N VAL A 43 -6.67 -0.22 4.68
CA VAL A 43 -6.08 0.95 4.01
C VAL A 43 -6.77 1.15 2.66
N THR A 44 -7.43 2.30 2.47
CA THR A 44 -8.04 2.67 1.19
C THR A 44 -7.10 3.57 0.41
N VAL A 45 -6.87 3.22 -0.85
CA VAL A 45 -5.98 3.95 -1.76
C VAL A 45 -6.67 4.34 -3.05
N ARG A 46 -6.23 5.46 -3.61
CA ARG A 46 -6.43 5.85 -5.01
C ARG A 46 -5.07 5.81 -5.69
N VAL A 47 -4.95 4.98 -6.73
CA VAL A 47 -3.76 4.82 -7.55
C VAL A 47 -4.00 5.43 -8.91
N GLU A 48 -3.07 6.26 -9.35
CA GLU A 48 -2.99 6.76 -10.73
C GLU A 48 -1.79 6.12 -11.40
N GLY A 49 -1.98 5.70 -12.66
CA GLY A 49 -0.95 4.99 -13.39
C GLY A 49 -1.33 4.69 -14.83
N THR A 50 -0.58 3.79 -15.44
CA THR A 50 -0.79 3.34 -16.82
C THR A 50 -1.25 1.89 -16.83
N ASN A 51 -2.34 1.58 -17.53
CA ASN A 51 -2.77 0.21 -17.78
C ASN A 51 -1.73 -0.47 -18.70
N LEU A 52 -1.10 -1.55 -18.25
CA LEU A 52 -0.03 -2.19 -19.01
C LEU A 52 -0.53 -3.01 -20.21
N ALA A 53 -1.81 -3.40 -20.23
CA ALA A 53 -2.40 -4.09 -21.36
C ALA A 53 -2.76 -3.14 -22.51
N THR A 54 -3.19 -1.91 -22.21
CA THR A 54 -3.65 -0.95 -23.24
C THR A 54 -2.69 0.24 -23.46
N GLY A 55 -1.82 0.52 -22.50
CA GLY A 55 -0.96 1.72 -22.48
C GLY A 55 -1.69 3.00 -22.10
N GLU A 56 -2.96 2.93 -21.70
CA GLU A 56 -3.78 4.11 -21.40
C GLU A 56 -3.73 4.49 -19.91
N PRO A 57 -3.93 5.78 -19.56
CA PRO A 57 -4.07 6.19 -18.17
C PRO A 57 -5.22 5.45 -17.47
N ARG A 58 -4.97 4.92 -16.27
CA ARG A 58 -5.96 4.25 -15.43
C ARG A 58 -5.87 4.78 -14.00
N THR A 59 -7.04 5.04 -13.41
CA THR A 59 -7.17 5.30 -11.97
C THR A 59 -7.87 4.13 -11.31
N VAL A 60 -7.30 3.62 -10.23
CA VAL A 60 -7.84 2.51 -9.44
C VAL A 60 -8.10 3.02 -8.03
N THR A 61 -9.30 2.82 -7.52
CA THR A 61 -9.65 3.14 -6.13
C THR A 61 -10.13 1.88 -5.44
N GLY A 62 -9.60 1.59 -4.26
CA GLY A 62 -9.96 0.38 -3.55
C GLY A 62 -9.19 0.19 -2.25
N THR A 63 -9.40 -0.96 -1.61
CA THR A 63 -8.74 -1.36 -0.37
C THR A 63 -7.52 -2.21 -0.68
N VAL A 64 -6.43 -1.97 0.05
CA VAL A 64 -5.24 -2.82 -0.04
C VAL A 64 -5.52 -4.17 0.62
N GLU A 65 -5.43 -5.24 -0.15
CA GLU A 65 -5.56 -6.61 0.37
C GLU A 65 -4.20 -7.22 0.74
N GLY A 66 -3.11 -6.73 0.16
CA GLY A 66 -1.78 -7.21 0.49
C GLY A 66 -0.67 -6.75 -0.45
N VAL A 67 0.54 -7.15 -0.09
CA VAL A 67 1.78 -6.86 -0.81
C VAL A 67 2.49 -8.15 -1.15
N GLN A 68 2.90 -8.31 -2.40
CA GLN A 68 3.73 -9.40 -2.88
C GLN A 68 5.10 -8.86 -3.28
N SER A 69 6.18 -9.50 -2.83
CA SER A 69 7.54 -9.18 -3.26
C SER A 69 8.19 -10.44 -3.84
N VAL A 70 8.82 -10.29 -5.01
CA VAL A 70 9.66 -11.35 -5.58
C VAL A 70 11.07 -11.09 -5.08
N VAL A 71 11.40 -11.64 -3.92
CA VAL A 71 12.79 -11.75 -3.46
C VAL A 71 13.18 -13.22 -3.58
N GLY A 72 14.22 -13.51 -4.37
CA GLY A 72 14.77 -14.85 -4.43
C GLY A 72 15.42 -15.21 -3.11
N GLY A 73 14.89 -16.22 -2.42
CA GLY A 73 15.49 -16.82 -1.23
C GLY A 73 14.84 -16.44 0.10
N GLU A 74 14.81 -17.42 0.99
CA GLU A 74 14.07 -17.49 2.25
C GLU A 74 14.28 -16.30 3.20
N GLU A 75 13.15 -15.84 3.75
CA GLU A 75 12.96 -15.15 5.05
C GLU A 75 13.99 -14.10 5.49
N SER A 76 13.65 -12.81 5.36
CA SER A 76 13.90 -11.66 6.28
C SER A 76 13.96 -10.33 5.49
N ASP A 77 13.16 -9.34 5.86
CA ASP A 77 13.17 -7.96 5.32
C ASP A 77 14.59 -7.32 5.30
N PRO A 78 14.92 -6.29 4.47
CA PRO A 78 14.13 -5.50 3.53
C PRO A 78 14.88 -5.31 2.21
N GLN A 79 14.93 -6.31 1.32
CA GLN A 79 15.36 -6.05 -0.05
C GLN A 79 14.14 -5.76 -0.91
N ILE A 80 13.65 -4.54 -0.72
CA ILE A 80 12.88 -3.80 -1.73
C ILE A 80 13.81 -3.41 -2.92
N ALA A 81 14.70 -4.32 -3.30
CA ALA A 81 15.47 -4.30 -4.53
C ALA A 81 14.74 -5.10 -5.62
N GLY A 82 13.84 -6.01 -5.23
CA GLY A 82 12.98 -6.79 -6.13
C GLY A 82 11.77 -6.02 -6.63
N GLN A 83 11.08 -6.64 -7.59
CA GLN A 83 9.77 -6.21 -8.05
C GLN A 83 8.76 -6.38 -6.91
N VAL A 84 7.97 -5.34 -6.65
CA VAL A 84 6.95 -5.35 -5.61
C VAL A 84 5.61 -5.04 -6.25
N THR A 85 4.62 -5.84 -5.88
CA THR A 85 3.26 -5.77 -6.39
C THR A 85 2.32 -5.51 -5.22
N LEU A 86 1.54 -4.44 -5.31
CA LEU A 86 0.44 -4.14 -4.39
C LEU A 86 -0.86 -4.71 -4.97
N ILE A 87 -1.66 -5.39 -4.15
CA ILE A 87 -2.96 -5.93 -4.54
C ILE A 87 -4.05 -5.02 -3.99
N VAL A 88 -4.85 -4.44 -4.89
CA VAL A 88 -5.95 -3.54 -4.55
C VAL A 88 -7.27 -4.18 -4.96
N ASP A 89 -8.17 -4.40 -4.00
CA ASP A 89 -9.55 -4.79 -4.29
C ASP A 89 -10.41 -3.54 -4.49
N THR A 90 -11.02 -3.47 -5.67
CA THR A 90 -11.95 -2.38 -6.04
C THR A 90 -13.40 -2.68 -5.63
N GLY A 91 -13.66 -3.87 -5.09
CA GLY A 91 -14.99 -4.44 -4.86
C GLY A 91 -15.58 -5.13 -6.11
N HIS A 92 -14.96 -4.97 -7.27
CA HIS A 92 -15.34 -5.62 -8.53
C HIS A 92 -14.25 -6.55 -9.05
N GLU A 93 -13.00 -6.13 -8.91
CA GLU A 93 -11.82 -6.86 -9.35
C GLU A 93 -10.64 -6.58 -8.40
N ARG A 94 -9.73 -7.55 -8.34
CA ARG A 94 -8.40 -7.41 -7.73
C ARG A 94 -7.42 -6.94 -8.78
N VAL A 95 -6.84 -5.76 -8.57
CA VAL A 95 -5.89 -5.14 -9.48
C VAL A 95 -4.48 -5.24 -8.91
N ARG A 96 -3.54 -5.74 -9.72
CA ARG A 96 -2.11 -5.76 -9.39
C ARG A 96 -1.49 -4.43 -9.79
N ILE A 97 -0.93 -3.74 -8.81
CA ILE A 97 -0.30 -2.44 -8.98
C ILE A 97 1.21 -2.61 -8.79
N GLY A 98 1.98 -2.31 -9.82
CA GLY A 98 3.44 -2.28 -9.74
C GLY A 98 3.96 -0.85 -9.55
N GLY A 99 5.25 -0.74 -9.21
CA GLY A 99 5.96 0.54 -9.24
C GLY A 99 6.48 0.87 -10.64
N TRP A 100 7.37 1.86 -10.70
CA TRP A 100 8.09 2.21 -11.94
C TRP A 100 8.80 1.00 -12.57
N ASN A 101 8.65 0.80 -13.89
CA ASN A 101 9.04 -0.39 -14.66
C ASN A 101 8.23 -1.65 -14.31
N ALA A 102 6.95 -1.51 -13.99
CA ALA A 102 6.07 -2.65 -13.88
C ALA A 102 5.92 -3.33 -15.25
N VAL A 103 5.99 -4.66 -15.28
CA VAL A 103 5.95 -5.44 -16.54
C VAL A 103 4.88 -6.52 -16.51
N VAL A 104 4.59 -7.07 -15.33
CA VAL A 104 3.66 -8.22 -15.18
C VAL A 104 2.39 -7.83 -14.42
N GLU A 105 2.38 -6.66 -13.80
CA GLU A 105 1.24 -6.09 -13.10
C GLU A 105 0.18 -5.54 -14.07
N ASP A 106 -1.01 -5.23 -13.57
CA ASP A 106 -2.10 -4.67 -14.39
C ASP A 106 -1.90 -3.16 -14.62
N VAL A 107 -1.30 -2.48 -13.64
CA VAL A 107 -1.06 -1.03 -13.65
C VAL A 107 0.37 -0.71 -13.20
N GLU A 108 1.07 0.10 -13.97
CA GLU A 108 2.27 0.81 -13.53
C GLU A 108 1.86 2.07 -12.77
N ALA A 109 2.06 2.12 -11.45
CA ALA A 109 1.70 3.28 -10.65
C ALA A 109 2.69 4.44 -10.84
N THR A 110 2.13 5.63 -11.04
CA THR A 110 2.88 6.89 -11.01
C THR A 110 2.56 7.71 -9.76
N ARG A 111 1.40 7.45 -9.13
CA ARG A 111 0.99 8.10 -7.88
C ARG A 111 0.04 7.19 -7.09
N ILE A 112 0.24 7.14 -5.79
CA ILE A 112 -0.57 6.40 -4.83
C ILE A 112 -0.99 7.40 -3.75
N VAL A 113 -2.28 7.49 -3.49
CA VAL A 113 -2.85 8.37 -2.48
C VAL A 113 -3.61 7.52 -1.48
N VAL A 114 -3.18 7.54 -0.22
CA VAL A 114 -3.94 6.96 0.89
C VAL A 114 -5.05 7.94 1.24
N THR A 115 -6.29 7.50 1.10
CA THR A 115 -7.48 8.34 1.31
C THR A 115 -8.19 8.04 2.62
N ASP A 116 -8.07 6.81 3.12
CA ASP A 116 -8.68 6.37 4.37
C ASP A 116 -7.86 5.26 5.04
N VAL A 117 -7.85 5.25 6.38
CA VAL A 117 -7.27 4.17 7.18
C VAL A 117 -8.26 3.88 8.31
N ALA A 118 -8.85 2.69 8.27
CA ALA A 118 -9.78 2.21 9.29
C ALA A 118 -9.17 1.00 9.99
N ASP A 119 -8.97 1.11 11.30
CA ASP A 119 -8.49 -0.02 12.11
C ASP A 119 -9.67 -0.96 12.45
N VAL A 120 -9.42 -2.27 12.47
CA VAL A 120 -10.45 -3.26 12.83
C VAL A 120 -10.92 -3.09 14.29
N ASP A 121 -10.10 -2.49 15.15
CA ASP A 121 -10.37 -2.26 16.57
C ASP A 121 -10.83 -0.83 16.89
N SER A 122 -10.91 0.08 15.91
CA SER A 122 -11.30 1.48 16.18
C SER A 122 -12.80 1.72 16.47
N TYR A 123 -13.62 0.68 16.60
CA TYR A 123 -15.02 0.82 17.04
C TYR A 123 -15.55 -0.34 17.91
N PRO A 124 -15.21 -0.42 19.21
CA PRO A 124 -15.90 -1.32 20.15
C PRO A 124 -17.39 -0.98 20.34
N SER A 125 -17.85 0.19 19.91
CA SER A 125 -19.24 0.65 20.03
C SER A 125 -20.22 0.06 19.01
N LEU A 126 -19.74 -0.74 18.06
CA LEU A 126 -20.57 -1.42 17.04
C LEU A 126 -20.69 -2.94 17.25
N ARG A 127 -20.13 -3.48 18.35
CA ARG A 127 -20.57 -4.77 18.90
C ARG A 127 -21.95 -4.57 19.51
N ALA A 128 -22.94 -4.58 18.63
CA ALA A 128 -24.35 -4.37 18.91
C ALA A 128 -24.77 -5.05 20.21
N GLY A 129 -25.49 -4.30 21.03
CA GLY A 129 -26.28 -4.87 22.10
C GLY A 129 -27.22 -5.94 21.56
N THR A 130 -27.35 -7.00 22.33
CA THR A 130 -28.54 -7.85 22.36
C THR A 130 -28.75 -8.21 23.84
N GLU A 131 -29.41 -7.32 24.58
CA GLU A 131 -30.73 -7.51 25.22
C GLU A 131 -30.60 -8.10 26.67
N PRO A 132 -31.66 -8.18 27.50
CA PRO A 132 -32.08 -7.13 28.44
C PRO A 132 -32.18 -7.62 29.91
N ALA A 133 -32.48 -6.68 30.82
CA ALA A 133 -33.14 -6.81 32.13
C ALA A 133 -32.64 -7.88 33.15
N GLU A 134 -32.16 -7.40 34.31
CA GLU A 134 -32.91 -7.45 35.59
C GLU A 134 -32.39 -6.37 36.56
#